data_AF-A0A0R3MS37-F1
#
_entry.id   AF-A0A0R3MS37-F1
#
_cell.length_a   1.000
_cell.length_b   1.000
_cell.length_c   1.000
_cell.angle_alpha   90.00
_cell.angle_beta   90.00
_cell.angle_gamma   90.00
#
_symmetry.space_group_name_H-M   'P 1'
#
loop_
_entity.id
_entity.type
_entity.pdbx_description
1 polymer ?
#
loop_
_entity_poly.entity_id
_entity_poly.type
_entity_poly.pdbx_seq_one_letter_code
_entity_poly.pdbx_strand_id
1 'polypeptide(L)' 'MFAALKPGVGAADYECFEHEVDYVIASKLKTIVSYCTHRITETGAGLSGGPWHYVERIEVTDRAA' A
#
# COMPACT_ATOMS: atom_id res chain seq x y z
N MET A 1 1.77 -0.88 -6.41
CA MET A 1 2.74 -1.80 -5.79
C MET A 1 1.98 -2.90 -5.06
N PHE A 2 2.57 -4.09 -4.89
CA PHE A 2 1.98 -5.16 -4.04
C PHE A 2 2.78 -5.25 -2.74
N ALA A 3 2.06 -5.36 -1.62
CA ALA A 3 2.65 -5.44 -0.29
C ALA A 3 2.24 -6.73 0.42
N ALA A 4 3.20 -7.32 1.12
CA ALA A 4 2.99 -8.47 2.00
C ALA A 4 3.21 -8.03 3.46
N LEU A 5 2.36 -8.51 4.37
CA LEU A 5 2.56 -8.29 5.79
C LEU A 5 3.86 -8.93 6.26
N LYS A 6 4.60 -8.22 7.11
CA LYS A 6 5.77 -8.79 7.79
C LYS A 6 5.32 -9.90 8.75
N PRO A 7 6.17 -10.91 9.03
CA PRO A 7 5.84 -11.96 10.00
C PRO A 7 5.43 -11.37 11.36
N GLY A 8 4.28 -11.80 11.87
CA GLY A 8 3.74 -11.35 13.16
C GLY A 8 2.98 -10.02 13.14
N VAL A 9 2.92 -9.32 12.01
CA VAL A 9 2.13 -8.08 11.87
C VAL A 9 0.71 -8.41 11.45
N GLY A 10 -0.27 -8.01 12.25
CA GLY A 10 -1.68 -8.15 11.94
C GLY A 10 -2.16 -7.11 10.93
N ALA A 11 -3.25 -7.42 10.22
CA ALA A 11 -3.85 -6.50 9.26
C ALA A 11 -4.29 -5.17 9.91
N ALA A 12 -4.85 -5.21 11.13
CA ALA A 12 -5.28 -4.01 11.84
C ALA A 12 -4.11 -3.10 12.23
N ASP A 13 -3.01 -3.68 12.71
CA ASP A 13 -1.81 -2.91 13.08
C ASP A 13 -1.17 -2.27 11.85
N TYR A 14 -1.14 -3.01 10.74
CA TYR A 14 -0.67 -2.49 9.46
C TYR A 14 -1.55 -1.34 8.95
N GLU A 15 -2.86 -1.50 8.93
CA GLU A 15 -3.78 -0.44 8.46
C GLU A 15 -3.76 0.80 9.35
N CYS A 16 -3.56 0.61 10.67
CA CYS A 16 -3.33 1.72 11.58
C CYS A 16 -2.05 2.48 11.22
N PHE A 17 -0.95 1.75 10.97
CA PHE A 17 0.30 2.34 10.53
C PHE A 17 0.16 3.08 9.19
N GLU A 18 -0.53 2.49 8.20
CA GLU A 18 -0.81 3.15 6.92
C GLU A 18 -1.49 4.50 7.14
N HIS A 19 -2.52 4.56 7.99
CA HIS A 19 -3.27 5.78 8.26
C HIS A 19 -2.48 6.82 9.07
N GLU A 20 -1.83 6.40 10.15
CA GLU A 20 -1.20 7.32 11.11
C GLU A 20 0.20 7.76 10.69
N VAL A 21 0.90 6.92 9.92
CA VAL A 21 2.29 7.16 9.54
C VAL A 21 2.41 7.31 8.04
N ASP A 22 2.07 6.29 7.26
CA ASP A 22 2.44 6.28 5.85
C ASP A 22 1.70 7.36 5.04
N TYR A 23 0.38 7.47 5.21
CA TYR A 23 -0.43 8.51 4.59
C TYR A 23 0.01 9.91 5.02
N VAL A 24 0.38 10.07 6.29
CA VAL A 24 0.88 11.34 6.82
C VAL A 24 2.22 11.72 6.19
N ILE A 25 3.12 10.75 5.99
CA ILE A 25 4.41 11.00 5.31
C ILE A 25 4.19 11.26 3.82
N ALA A 26 3.40 10.43 3.13
CA ALA A 26 3.10 10.58 1.71
C ALA A 26 2.49 11.96 1.39
N SER A 27 1.59 12.47 2.24
CA SER A 27 0.99 13.80 2.08
C SER A 27 1.98 14.96 2.13
N LYS A 28 3.18 14.74 2.68
CA LYS A 28 4.25 15.76 2.78
C LYS A 28 5.23 15.70 1.61
N LEU A 29 5.19 14.65 0.80
CA LEU A 29 6.09 14.46 -0.33
C LEU A 29 5.56 15.18 -1.57
N LYS A 30 6.32 16.16 -2.07
CA LYS A 30 5.93 16.97 -3.23
C LYS A 30 5.80 16.17 -4.54
N THR A 31 6.37 14.96 -4.57
CA THR A 31 6.38 14.08 -5.74
C THR A 31 5.17 13.13 -5.76
N ILE A 32 4.43 13.00 -4.65
CA ILE A 32 3.24 12.15 -4.55
C ILE A 32 2.00 13.04 -4.66
N VAL A 33 1.18 12.77 -5.68
CA VAL A 33 -0.11 13.45 -5.92
C VAL A 33 -1.20 12.76 -5.11
N SER A 34 -1.23 11.44 -5.10
CA SER A 34 -2.18 10.66 -4.32
C SER A 34 -1.57 9.33 -3.88
N TYR A 35 -1.94 8.87 -2.69
CA TYR A 35 -1.49 7.60 -2.13
C TYR A 35 -2.68 6.88 -1.47
N CYS A 36 -2.85 5.60 -1.76
CA CYS A 36 -3.92 4.79 -1.19
C CYS A 36 -3.57 3.31 -1.18
N THR A 37 -3.86 2.65 -0.06
CA THR A 37 -3.63 1.23 0.17
C THR A 37 -4.97 0.50 0.25
N HIS A 38 -5.07 -0.62 -0.47
CA HIS A 38 -6.27 -1.44 -0.56
C HIS A 38 -5.98 -2.88 -0.13
N ARG A 39 -6.78 -3.41 0.80
CA ARG A 39 -6.70 -4.82 1.21
C ARG A 39 -7.19 -5.72 0.07
N ILE A 40 -6.41 -6.75 -0.23
CA ILE A 40 -6.82 -7.83 -1.13
C ILE A 40 -7.70 -8.80 -0.35
N THR A 41 -8.99 -8.83 -0.66
CA THR A 41 -9.94 -9.78 -0.04
C THR A 41 -10.18 -11.00 -0.91
N GLU A 42 -10.03 -10.86 -2.23
CA GLU A 42 -10.16 -11.94 -3.20
C GLU A 42 -9.11 -11.74 -4.31
N THR A 43 -8.53 -12.83 -4.80
CA THR A 43 -7.60 -12.79 -5.95
C THR A 43 -8.22 -13.50 -7.13
N GLY A 44 -8.38 -12.79 -8.25
CA GLY A 44 -8.68 -13.43 -9.54
C GLY A 44 -7.47 -14.21 -10.07
N ALA A 45 -7.66 -14.96 -11.18
CA ALA A 45 -6.64 -15.83 -11.77
C ALA A 45 -5.28 -15.14 -12.10
N GLY A 46 -5.25 -13.81 -12.23
CA GLY A 46 -4.03 -13.03 -12.48
C GLY A 46 -3.26 -12.62 -11.22
N LEU A 47 -3.84 -12.76 -10.03
CA LEU A 47 -3.24 -12.43 -8.72
C LEU A 47 -3.05 -13.66 -7.83
N SER A 48 -3.62 -14.79 -8.23
CA SER A 48 -3.51 -16.06 -7.52
C SER A 48 -2.05 -16.53 -7.45
N GLY A 49 -1.55 -16.77 -6.22
CA GLY A 49 -0.25 -17.40 -5.95
C GLY A 49 0.82 -16.50 -5.34
N GLY A 50 0.60 -15.19 -5.22
CA GLY A 50 1.53 -14.28 -4.55
C GLY A 50 1.29 -14.15 -3.04
N PRO A 51 2.31 -13.84 -2.21
CA PRO A 51 2.17 -13.66 -0.75
C PRO A 51 1.56 -12.29 -0.39
N TRP A 52 0.82 -11.69 -1.31
CA TRP A 52 0.38 -10.30 -1.23
C TRP A 52 -0.90 -10.18 -0.42
N HIS A 53 -0.94 -9.15 0.42
CA HIS A 53 -2.07 -8.84 1.28
C HIS A 53 -2.73 -7.52 0.87
N TYR A 54 -1.97 -6.62 0.25
CA TYR A 54 -2.42 -5.29 -0.14
C TYR A 54 -1.92 -4.88 -1.52
N VAL A 55 -2.65 -3.92 -2.12
CA VAL A 55 -2.23 -3.16 -3.29
C VAL A 55 -2.14 -1.69 -2.92
N GLU A 56 -1.00 -1.08 -3.19
CA GLU A 56 -0.77 0.35 -3.03
C GLU A 56 -0.89 1.04 -4.40
N ARG A 57 -1.67 2.10 -4.47
CA ARG A 57 -1.74 3.03 -5.60
C ARG A 57 -1.00 4.30 -5.23
N ILE A 58 0.07 4.60 -5.97
CA ILE A 58 0.85 5.82 -5.82
C ILE A 58 0.75 6.57 -7.13
N GLU A 59 0.12 7.73 -7.10
CA GLU A 59 0.14 8.69 -8.19
C GLU A 59 1.27 9.68 -7.94
N VAL A 60 2.16 9.83 -8.90
CA VAL A 60 3.35 10.67 -8.79
C VAL A 60 3.33 11.78 -9.84
N THR A 61 4.00 12.88 -9.55
CA THR A 61 4.07 14.04 -10.47
C THR A 61 4.82 13.72 -11.76
N ASP A 62 5.88 12.92 -11.67
CA ASP A 62 6.65 12.41 -12.80
C ASP A 62 7.28 11.06 -12.40
N ARG A 63 7.57 10.22 -13.39
CA ARG A 63 8.15 8.88 -13.15
C ARG A 63 9.61 8.92 -12.70
N ALA A 64 10.37 9.94 -13.10
CA ALA A 64 11.76 10.14 -12.71
C ALA A 64 11.92 10.89 -11.37
N ALA A 65 10.81 11.28 -10.75
CA ALA A 65 10.75 11.98 -9.47
C ALA A 65 11.17 11.10 -8.28
#